data_AF-A0A1W9M4V9-F1
#
_entry.id   AF-A0A1W9M4V9-F1
#
_cell.length_a   1.000
_cell.length_b   1.000
_cell.length_c   1.000
_cell.angle_alpha   90.00
_cell.angle_beta   90.00
_cell.angle_gamma   90.00
#
_symmetry.space_group_name_H-M   'P 1'
#
loop_
_entity.id
_entity.type
_entity.pdbx_description
1 polymer ?
#
loop_
_entity_poly.entity_id
_entity_poly.type
_entity_poly.pdbx_seq_one_letter_code
_entity_poly.pdbx_strand_id
1 'polypeptide(L)'
;MKSYTLNPFLSSLAADGICPGIRDYERIRLMLQSSGNWNLKQFKDVLSSLLVKDQDQQALFRRRFDEFFKIEPGEENFFADIDVEQALKDLKLLAKIPDIFLKPLPKLTWKKMVYRSRWGIPLALLTGIFLIAAGMLLYFQPPDFLADLVAKPHDLVNDLVAKPQLRNDVPKPRLGNESNVREAVHYIREISHVSLFSRSDIPYQCKKYAGMALLFLLSSLLYAIYLLRGRKPPRDKPAVWNEEGTRHFPLGSIGGKPAPRLSESVLDQLAESMGYFRSEEIGRDLNVTESAEATVRKNGIPELIFKKRKQIRFSKIPVQKHWSGTALPVN
;
A
#
# COMPACT_ATOMS: atom_id res chain seq x y z
N MET A 1 -34.41 -28.15 -1.96
CA MET A 1 -33.67 -26.87 -1.89
C MET A 1 -32.25 -27.12 -2.35
N LYS A 2 -31.70 -26.28 -3.23
CA LYS A 2 -30.28 -26.37 -3.62
C LYS A 2 -29.47 -25.71 -2.51
N SER A 3 -28.57 -26.45 -1.87
CA SER A 3 -27.63 -25.88 -0.91
C SER A 3 -26.61 -25.03 -1.68
N TYR A 4 -26.66 -23.72 -1.50
CA TYR A 4 -25.69 -22.81 -2.09
C TYR A 4 -24.46 -22.76 -1.19
N THR A 5 -23.40 -23.45 -1.60
CA THR A 5 -22.10 -23.32 -0.94
C THR A 5 -21.50 -21.95 -1.29
N LEU A 6 -20.96 -21.23 -0.31
CA LEU A 6 -20.38 -19.91 -0.54
C LEU A 6 -19.03 -19.99 -1.27
N ASN A 7 -18.39 -21.15 -1.20
CA ASN A 7 -17.00 -21.33 -1.64
C ASN A 7 -16.82 -21.19 -3.16
N PRO A 8 -17.69 -21.76 -4.02
CA PRO A 8 -17.63 -21.53 -5.47
C PRO A 8 -17.82 -20.06 -5.84
N PHE A 9 -18.67 -19.32 -5.11
CA PHE A 9 -18.87 -17.89 -5.33
C PHE A 9 -17.62 -17.08 -4.95
N LEU A 10 -17.01 -17.34 -3.79
CA LEU A 10 -15.76 -16.67 -3.41
C LEU A 10 -14.61 -17.00 -4.37
N SER A 11 -14.60 -18.22 -4.91
CA SER A 11 -13.62 -18.65 -5.91
C SER A 11 -13.81 -17.93 -7.25
N SER A 12 -15.06 -17.67 -7.67
CA SER A 12 -15.32 -16.91 -8.90
C SER A 12 -14.92 -15.44 -8.78
N LEU A 13 -15.09 -14.83 -7.59
CA LEU A 13 -14.62 -13.46 -7.32
C LEU A 13 -13.10 -13.32 -7.43
N ALA A 14 -12.34 -14.33 -7.00
CA ALA A 14 -10.88 -14.31 -7.10
C ALA A 14 -10.39 -14.25 -8.56
N ALA A 15 -11.14 -14.85 -9.50
CA ALA A 15 -10.82 -14.77 -10.93
C ALA A 15 -10.96 -13.34 -11.50
N ASP A 16 -11.81 -12.51 -10.89
CA ASP A 16 -12.01 -11.11 -11.27
C ASP A 16 -11.14 -10.14 -10.43
N GLY A 17 -10.16 -10.66 -9.67
CA GLY A 17 -9.22 -9.87 -8.87
C GLY A 17 -9.73 -9.47 -7.49
N ILE A 18 -10.91 -9.94 -7.07
CA ILE A 18 -11.47 -9.72 -5.73
C ILE A 18 -11.06 -10.92 -4.86
N CYS A 19 -9.87 -10.85 -4.25
CA CYS A 19 -9.33 -11.91 -3.41
C CYS A 19 -9.69 -11.67 -1.92
N PRO A 20 -10.60 -12.46 -1.30
CA PRO A 20 -10.93 -12.32 0.11
C PRO A 20 -9.73 -12.70 0.98
N GLY A 21 -9.35 -11.83 1.92
CA GLY A 21 -8.33 -12.13 2.92
C GLY A 21 -8.87 -12.98 4.07
N ILE A 22 -7.98 -13.56 4.88
CA ILE A 22 -8.35 -14.35 6.08
C ILE A 22 -9.30 -13.57 7.01
N ARG A 23 -9.06 -12.26 7.18
CA ARG A 23 -9.92 -11.38 7.99
C ARG A 23 -11.32 -11.20 7.40
N ASP A 24 -11.46 -11.28 6.08
CA ASP A 24 -12.74 -11.14 5.42
C ASP A 24 -13.58 -12.39 5.62
N TYR A 25 -12.97 -13.58 5.60
CA TYR A 25 -13.63 -14.83 5.99
C TYR A 25 -14.14 -14.80 7.45
N GLU A 26 -13.36 -14.28 8.39
CA GLU A 26 -13.81 -14.13 9.78
C GLU A 26 -15.00 -13.17 9.89
N ARG A 27 -14.98 -12.04 9.17
CA ARG A 27 -16.08 -11.08 9.14
C ARG A 27 -17.34 -11.66 8.51
N ILE A 28 -17.21 -12.39 7.40
CA ILE A 28 -18.33 -13.11 6.75
C ILE A 28 -18.92 -14.14 7.72
N ARG A 29 -18.06 -14.90 8.42
CA ARG A 29 -18.50 -15.87 9.42
C ARG A 29 -19.25 -15.19 10.57
N LEU A 30 -18.73 -14.11 11.13
CA LEU A 30 -19.39 -13.37 12.22
C LEU A 30 -20.73 -12.77 11.76
N MET A 31 -20.78 -12.25 10.53
CA MET A 31 -22.00 -11.72 9.93
C MET A 31 -23.08 -12.81 9.79
N LEU A 32 -22.71 -13.99 9.26
CA LEU A 32 -23.62 -15.13 9.16
C LEU A 32 -24.04 -15.70 10.52
N GLN A 33 -23.25 -15.48 11.57
CA GLN A 33 -23.61 -15.86 12.94
C GLN A 33 -24.54 -14.86 13.63
N SER A 34 -24.64 -13.62 13.14
CA SER A 34 -25.60 -12.67 13.70
C SER A 34 -27.01 -13.09 13.30
N SER A 35 -27.78 -13.50 14.31
CA SER A 35 -29.15 -13.99 14.17
C SER A 35 -30.06 -12.88 13.65
N GLY A 36 -30.49 -12.98 12.41
CA GLY A 36 -31.42 -12.06 11.77
C GLY A 36 -32.01 -12.70 10.52
N ASN A 37 -33.24 -12.32 10.16
CA ASN A 37 -33.85 -12.73 8.91
C ASN A 37 -33.14 -11.99 7.76
N TRP A 38 -32.17 -12.65 7.14
CA TRP A 38 -31.39 -12.10 6.05
C TRP A 38 -32.17 -12.15 4.73
N ASN A 39 -32.42 -11.00 4.12
CA ASN A 39 -32.84 -10.92 2.72
C ASN A 39 -31.61 -10.99 1.80
N LEU A 40 -31.72 -11.58 0.61
CA LEU A 40 -30.72 -11.61 -0.46
C LEU A 40 -30.14 -10.24 -0.79
N LYS A 41 -30.97 -9.21 -0.80
CA LYS A 41 -30.51 -7.83 -0.98
C LYS A 41 -29.59 -7.38 0.16
N GLN A 42 -29.97 -7.65 1.42
CA GLN A 42 -29.14 -7.31 2.59
C GLN A 42 -27.85 -8.11 2.61
N PHE A 43 -27.91 -9.40 2.28
CA PHE A 43 -26.74 -10.26 2.18
C PHE A 43 -25.76 -9.75 1.11
N LYS A 44 -26.28 -9.39 -0.08
CA LYS A 44 -25.50 -8.79 -1.16
C LYS A 44 -24.83 -7.48 -0.74
N ASP A 45 -25.59 -6.58 -0.10
CA ASP A 45 -25.09 -5.27 0.31
C ASP A 45 -23.99 -5.39 1.38
N VAL A 46 -24.18 -6.26 2.38
CA VAL A 46 -23.18 -6.48 3.41
C VAL A 46 -21.94 -7.19 2.85
N LEU A 47 -22.12 -8.22 2.02
CA LEU A 47 -20.98 -8.92 1.42
C LEU A 47 -20.18 -8.00 0.48
N SER A 48 -20.87 -7.14 -0.27
CA SER A 48 -20.25 -6.07 -1.06
C SER A 48 -19.43 -5.13 -0.16
N SER A 49 -19.97 -4.71 0.99
CA SER A 49 -19.27 -3.79 1.90
C SER A 49 -18.01 -4.40 2.53
N LEU A 50 -17.97 -5.73 2.65
CA LEU A 50 -16.83 -6.46 3.24
C LEU A 50 -15.73 -6.75 2.22
N LEU A 51 -16.09 -7.11 0.98
CA LEU A 51 -15.15 -7.63 0.00
C LEU A 51 -14.64 -6.58 -0.98
N VAL A 52 -15.43 -5.54 -1.26
CA VAL A 52 -15.14 -4.56 -2.32
C VAL A 52 -14.40 -3.36 -1.74
N LYS A 53 -13.31 -2.94 -2.38
CA LYS A 53 -12.50 -1.78 -1.94
C LYS A 53 -12.70 -0.53 -2.80
N ASP A 54 -13.10 -0.71 -4.05
CA ASP A 54 -13.26 0.36 -5.03
C ASP A 54 -14.56 0.23 -5.82
N GLN A 55 -14.93 1.29 -6.54
CA GLN A 55 -16.20 1.36 -7.27
C GLN A 55 -16.25 0.40 -8.47
N ASP A 56 -15.11 0.12 -9.10
CA ASP A 56 -15.02 -0.79 -10.25
C ASP A 56 -15.26 -2.24 -9.83
N GLN A 57 -14.66 -2.67 -8.71
CA GLN A 57 -14.92 -3.96 -8.07
C GLN A 57 -16.37 -4.07 -7.62
N GLN A 58 -17.03 -2.98 -7.24
CA GLN A 58 -18.44 -3.00 -6.85
C GLN A 58 -19.34 -3.44 -8.01
N ALA A 59 -19.08 -2.91 -9.21
CA ALA A 59 -19.84 -3.28 -10.40
C ALA A 59 -19.60 -4.75 -10.78
N LEU A 60 -18.34 -5.21 -10.75
CA LEU A 60 -17.98 -6.61 -11.01
C LEU A 60 -18.62 -7.56 -9.99
N PHE A 61 -18.50 -7.24 -8.71
CA PHE A 61 -19.10 -8.00 -7.62
C PHE A 61 -20.61 -8.13 -7.80
N ARG A 62 -21.31 -7.02 -8.07
CA ARG A 62 -22.77 -7.02 -8.26
C ARG A 62 -23.18 -7.92 -9.41
N ARG A 63 -22.50 -7.80 -10.56
CA ARG A 63 -22.76 -8.63 -11.75
C ARG A 63 -22.57 -10.11 -11.45
N ARG A 64 -21.45 -10.49 -10.81
CA ARG A 64 -21.15 -11.88 -10.46
C ARG A 64 -22.10 -12.45 -9.43
N PHE A 65 -22.48 -11.64 -8.45
CA PHE A 65 -23.45 -12.04 -7.44
C PHE A 65 -24.80 -12.36 -8.09
N ASP A 66 -25.30 -11.47 -8.96
CA ASP A 66 -26.57 -11.67 -9.65
C ASP A 66 -26.53 -12.87 -10.61
N GLU A 67 -25.40 -13.06 -11.33
CA GLU A 67 -25.15 -14.21 -12.21
C GLU A 67 -25.10 -15.54 -11.43
N PHE A 68 -24.41 -15.56 -10.28
CA PHE A 68 -24.23 -16.78 -9.48
C PHE A 68 -25.51 -17.21 -8.78
N PHE A 69 -26.22 -16.25 -8.17
CA PHE A 69 -27.46 -16.52 -7.45
C PHE A 69 -28.71 -16.55 -8.37
N LYS A 70 -28.54 -16.30 -9.68
CA LYS A 70 -29.59 -16.31 -10.71
C LYS A 70 -30.88 -15.64 -10.23
N ILE A 71 -30.74 -14.41 -9.74
CA ILE A 71 -31.87 -13.64 -9.25
C ILE A 71 -32.69 -13.23 -10.48
N GLU A 72 -33.84 -13.88 -10.70
CA GLU A 72 -34.79 -13.38 -11.68
C GLU A 72 -35.33 -12.03 -11.18
N PRO A 73 -35.19 -10.94 -11.96
CA PRO A 73 -35.57 -9.61 -11.52
C PRO A 73 -37.10 -9.53 -11.41
N GLY A 74 -37.63 -9.68 -10.19
CA GLY A 74 -39.07 -9.52 -9.92
C GLY A 74 -39.60 -10.39 -8.79
N GLU A 75 -38.92 -11.48 -8.43
CA GLU A 75 -39.27 -12.26 -7.26
C GLU A 75 -38.47 -11.77 -6.06
N GLU A 76 -39.14 -11.12 -5.10
CA GLU A 76 -38.64 -11.00 -3.73
C GLU A 76 -38.64 -12.39 -3.10
N ASN A 77 -37.74 -13.24 -3.58
CA ASN A 77 -37.47 -14.53 -2.99
C ASN A 77 -36.88 -14.24 -1.62
N PHE A 78 -37.74 -14.27 -0.60
CA PHE A 78 -37.32 -14.53 0.75
C PHE A 78 -36.37 -15.72 0.66
N PHE A 79 -35.17 -15.58 1.20
CA PHE A 79 -34.32 -16.71 1.46
C PHE A 79 -35.08 -17.61 2.44
N ALA A 80 -35.97 -18.46 1.92
CA ALA A 80 -36.48 -19.60 2.63
C ALA A 80 -35.25 -20.43 2.91
N ASP A 81 -34.78 -20.32 4.16
CA ASP A 81 -33.54 -20.87 4.67
C ASP A 81 -32.46 -20.97 3.59
N ILE A 82 -31.63 -19.91 3.44
CA ILE A 82 -30.20 -20.23 3.30
C ILE A 82 -29.99 -21.28 4.38
N ASP A 83 -29.48 -22.45 4.03
CA ASP A 83 -29.05 -23.42 5.01
C ASP A 83 -27.84 -22.78 5.71
N VAL A 84 -28.12 -21.83 6.60
CA VAL A 84 -27.16 -21.03 7.36
C VAL A 84 -26.33 -22.02 8.15
N GLU A 85 -26.95 -23.12 8.60
CA GLU A 85 -26.23 -24.24 9.18
C GLU A 85 -25.20 -24.84 8.20
N GLN A 86 -25.55 -25.10 6.94
CA GLN A 86 -24.61 -25.59 5.93
C GLN A 86 -23.54 -24.56 5.55
N ALA A 87 -23.87 -23.28 5.37
CA ALA A 87 -22.90 -22.22 5.10
C ALA A 87 -21.93 -22.03 6.29
N LEU A 88 -22.45 -22.11 7.52
CA LEU A 88 -21.66 -22.12 8.74
C LEU A 88 -20.85 -23.41 8.89
N LYS A 89 -21.36 -24.56 8.42
CA LYS A 89 -20.65 -25.84 8.43
C LYS A 89 -19.47 -25.81 7.47
N ASP A 90 -19.64 -25.27 6.27
CA ASP A 90 -18.57 -25.08 5.28
C ASP A 90 -17.51 -24.09 5.80
N LEU A 91 -17.93 -22.96 6.39
CA LEU A 91 -17.01 -22.02 7.03
C LEU A 91 -16.30 -22.62 8.26
N LYS A 92 -17.00 -23.44 9.05
CA LYS A 92 -16.40 -24.18 10.16
C LYS A 92 -15.42 -25.23 9.66
N LEU A 93 -15.66 -25.89 8.53
CA LEU A 93 -14.71 -26.82 7.91
C LEU A 93 -13.44 -26.10 7.43
N LEU A 94 -13.59 -24.89 6.85
CA LEU A 94 -12.47 -24.03 6.51
C LEU A 94 -11.72 -23.51 7.75
N ALA A 95 -12.42 -23.24 8.84
CA ALA A 95 -11.81 -22.82 10.11
C ALA A 95 -11.21 -24.00 10.91
N LYS A 96 -11.70 -25.23 10.73
CA LYS A 96 -11.25 -26.46 11.41
C LYS A 96 -10.01 -27.09 10.78
N ILE A 97 -9.36 -26.43 9.82
CA ILE A 97 -8.00 -26.81 9.42
C ILE A 97 -7.16 -26.88 10.71
N PRO A 98 -6.73 -28.08 11.14
CA PRO A 98 -6.53 -28.38 12.56
C PRO A 98 -5.35 -27.61 13.19
N ASP A 99 -5.51 -27.29 14.47
CA ASP A 99 -4.54 -26.71 15.43
C ASP A 99 -3.29 -27.59 15.68
N ILE A 100 -2.71 -28.19 14.62
CA ILE A 100 -1.49 -29.00 14.68
C ILE A 100 -0.26 -28.15 15.09
N PHE A 101 -0.42 -26.84 15.30
CA PHE A 101 0.66 -25.88 15.51
C PHE A 101 1.06 -25.60 16.98
N LEU A 102 0.49 -26.25 17.98
CA LEU A 102 0.75 -25.93 19.40
C LEU A 102 1.45 -27.07 20.19
N LYS A 103 2.47 -27.72 19.61
CA LYS A 103 3.42 -28.52 20.43
C LYS A 103 4.50 -27.60 21.00
N PRO A 104 4.78 -27.62 22.33
CA PRO A 104 5.88 -26.86 22.91
C PRO A 104 7.21 -27.35 22.34
N LEU A 105 7.90 -26.47 21.60
CA LEU A 105 9.16 -26.78 20.93
C LEU A 105 10.31 -26.92 21.94
N PRO A 106 11.26 -27.85 21.69
CA PRO A 106 12.52 -27.90 22.42
C PRO A 106 13.32 -26.61 22.21
N LYS A 107 14.04 -26.17 23.24
CA LYS A 107 14.87 -24.96 23.27
C LYS A 107 15.81 -24.93 22.05
N LEU A 108 15.48 -24.08 21.07
CA LEU A 108 16.31 -23.87 19.89
C LEU A 108 17.56 -23.07 20.29
N THR A 109 18.71 -23.73 20.33
CA THR A 109 20.00 -23.05 20.45
C THR A 109 20.28 -22.33 19.13
N TRP A 110 20.18 -21.00 19.13
CA TRP A 110 20.44 -20.15 17.98
C TRP A 110 21.90 -20.25 17.57
N LYS A 111 22.22 -21.17 16.65
CA LYS A 111 23.52 -21.21 16.00
C LYS A 111 23.54 -20.06 14.98
N LYS A 112 24.12 -18.93 15.39
CA LYS A 112 24.31 -17.72 14.58
C LYS A 112 24.91 -18.05 13.21
N MET A 113 24.08 -18.19 12.18
CA MET A 113 24.56 -18.27 10.80
C MET A 113 24.78 -16.84 10.28
N VAL A 114 25.95 -16.31 10.66
CA VAL A 114 26.47 -15.04 10.14
C VAL A 114 27.17 -15.34 8.83
N TYR A 115 26.43 -15.39 7.72
CA TYR A 115 27.02 -15.20 6.39
C TYR A 115 27.04 -13.70 6.07
N ARG A 116 27.83 -12.96 6.86
CA ARG A 116 28.18 -11.57 6.58
C ARG A 116 29.21 -11.61 5.46
N SER A 117 28.76 -11.38 4.22
CA SER A 117 29.66 -11.24 3.07
C SER A 117 30.75 -10.22 3.43
N ARG A 118 31.99 -10.70 3.62
CA ARG A 118 33.15 -9.90 4.07
C ARG A 118 33.49 -8.75 3.11
N TRP A 119 32.89 -8.73 1.93
CA TRP A 119 33.15 -7.74 0.87
C TRP A 119 32.14 -6.58 0.81
N GLY A 120 31.00 -6.65 1.51
CA GLY A 120 29.97 -5.60 1.41
C GLY A 120 30.42 -4.23 1.95
N ILE A 121 31.20 -4.23 3.03
CA ILE A 121 31.72 -3.01 3.67
C ILE A 121 32.82 -2.34 2.83
N PRO A 122 33.87 -3.05 2.34
CA PRO A 122 34.90 -2.40 1.53
C PRO A 122 34.37 -1.88 0.19
N LEU A 123 33.39 -2.55 -0.43
CA LEU A 123 32.81 -2.07 -1.69
C LEU A 123 32.04 -0.75 -1.49
N ALA A 124 31.28 -0.64 -0.41
CA ALA A 124 30.54 0.59 -0.08
C ALA A 124 31.49 1.77 0.19
N LEU A 125 32.59 1.53 0.90
CA LEU A 125 33.61 2.55 1.15
C LEU A 125 34.29 3.02 -0.14
N LEU A 126 34.65 2.09 -1.04
CA LEU A 126 35.23 2.44 -2.34
C LEU A 126 34.27 3.28 -3.20
N THR A 127 32.98 2.96 -3.21
CA THR A 127 31.98 3.78 -3.94
C THR A 127 31.83 5.17 -3.35
N GLY A 128 31.91 5.31 -2.01
CA GLY A 128 31.89 6.61 -1.35
C GLY A 128 33.11 7.46 -1.71
N ILE A 129 34.31 6.87 -1.67
CA ILE A 129 35.56 7.57 -2.03
C ILE A 129 35.52 8.02 -3.49
N PHE A 130 35.05 7.16 -4.40
CA PHE A 130 34.94 7.49 -5.82
C PHE A 130 33.97 8.66 -6.06
N LEU A 131 32.83 8.72 -5.36
CA LEU A 131 31.88 9.83 -5.45
C LEU A 131 32.46 11.15 -4.91
N ILE A 132 33.21 11.09 -3.81
CA ILE A 132 33.89 12.28 -3.25
C ILE A 132 34.96 12.79 -4.23
N ALA A 133 35.77 11.90 -4.80
CA ALA A 133 36.79 12.26 -5.77
C ALA A 133 36.19 12.83 -7.06
N ALA A 134 35.11 12.23 -7.57
CA ALA A 134 34.38 12.75 -8.73
C ALA A 134 33.75 14.13 -8.44
N GLY A 135 33.19 14.32 -7.24
CA GLY A 135 32.68 15.61 -6.79
C GLY A 135 33.76 16.68 -6.70
N MET A 136 34.93 16.35 -6.16
CA MET A 136 36.08 17.27 -6.16
C MET A 136 36.57 17.58 -7.57
N LEU A 137 36.70 16.57 -8.44
CA LEU A 137 37.14 16.78 -9.82
C LEU A 137 36.19 17.73 -10.58
N LEU A 138 34.88 17.57 -10.40
CA LEU A 138 33.87 18.47 -10.95
C LEU A 138 33.89 19.86 -10.31
N TYR A 139 34.26 19.97 -9.03
CA TYR A 139 34.41 21.26 -8.35
C TYR A 139 35.61 22.05 -8.88
N PHE A 140 36.70 21.38 -9.22
CA PHE A 140 37.94 22.00 -9.70
C PHE A 140 38.00 22.19 -11.22
N GLN A 141 37.13 21.55 -12.00
CA GLN A 141 37.11 21.78 -13.45
C GLN A 141 36.58 23.17 -13.80
N PRO A 142 37.22 23.87 -14.76
CA PRO A 142 36.77 25.18 -15.21
C PRO A 142 35.36 25.08 -15.83
N PRO A 143 34.51 26.10 -15.65
CA PRO A 143 33.13 26.13 -16.14
C PRO A 143 32.96 25.78 -17.62
N ASP A 144 33.98 26.04 -18.42
CA ASP A 144 33.92 25.96 -19.88
C ASP A 144 33.91 24.50 -20.38
N PHE A 145 34.36 23.54 -19.57
CA PHE A 145 34.42 22.13 -19.96
C PHE A 145 33.03 21.50 -20.18
N LEU A 146 32.04 21.87 -19.35
CA LEU A 146 30.68 21.36 -19.51
C LEU A 146 29.92 22.06 -20.64
N ALA A 147 30.32 23.28 -21.02
CA ALA A 147 29.71 24.00 -22.15
C ALA A 147 29.99 23.27 -23.48
N ASP A 148 31.20 22.75 -23.66
CA ASP A 148 31.59 21.99 -24.86
C ASP A 148 30.84 20.65 -25.02
N LEU A 149 30.55 19.97 -23.91
CA LEU A 149 29.81 18.70 -23.91
C LEU A 149 28.32 18.89 -24.23
N VAL A 150 27.74 20.03 -23.85
CA VAL A 150 26.32 20.35 -24.06
C VAL A 150 26.08 21.07 -25.39
N ALA A 151 27.08 21.74 -25.96
CA ALA A 151 26.96 22.40 -27.27
C ALA A 151 26.89 21.40 -28.44
N LYS A 152 27.62 20.27 -28.36
CA LYS A 152 27.71 19.30 -29.46
C LYS A 152 26.40 18.63 -29.94
N PRO A 153 25.38 18.33 -29.11
CA PRO A 153 24.15 17.71 -29.61
C PRO A 153 23.18 18.69 -30.30
N HIS A 154 23.36 20.00 -30.17
CA HIS A 154 22.42 20.96 -30.77
C HIS A 154 22.60 21.14 -32.28
N ASP A 155 23.82 20.99 -32.79
CA ASP A 155 24.10 21.08 -34.23
C ASP A 155 23.51 19.88 -35.00
N LEU A 156 23.50 18.69 -34.38
CA LEU A 156 22.89 17.49 -34.96
C LEU A 156 21.36 17.57 -35.08
N VAL A 157 20.69 18.28 -34.18
CA VAL A 157 19.22 18.42 -34.22
C VAL A 157 18.79 19.49 -35.22
N ASN A 158 19.57 20.56 -35.37
CA ASN A 158 19.25 21.60 -36.36
C ASN A 158 19.47 21.13 -37.81
N ASP A 159 20.44 20.26 -38.06
CA ASP A 159 20.62 19.62 -39.37
C ASP A 159 19.49 18.63 -39.73
N LEU A 160 18.83 18.03 -38.73
CA LEU A 160 17.65 17.17 -38.94
C LEU A 160 16.34 17.94 -39.10
N VAL A 161 16.30 19.22 -38.71
CA VAL A 161 15.13 20.12 -38.85
C VAL A 161 15.32 21.07 -40.05
N ALA A 162 16.04 20.61 -41.09
CA ALA A 162 16.02 21.24 -42.40
C ALA A 162 14.62 21.08 -43.05
N LYS A 163 13.73 22.02 -42.71
CA LYS A 163 12.70 22.65 -43.55
C LYS A 163 11.85 21.71 -44.44
N PRO A 164 10.68 21.25 -43.99
CA PRO A 164 9.63 20.89 -44.94
C PRO A 164 9.13 22.19 -45.59
N GLN A 165 9.34 22.34 -46.90
CA GLN A 165 8.74 23.41 -47.68
C GLN A 165 7.22 23.28 -47.61
N LEU A 166 6.58 24.14 -46.81
CA LEU A 166 5.13 24.24 -46.76
C LEU A 166 4.65 24.90 -48.06
N ARG A 167 4.02 24.08 -48.91
CA ARG A 167 3.36 24.47 -50.14
C ARG A 167 2.14 25.35 -49.79
N ASN A 168 2.27 26.66 -50.00
CA ASN A 168 1.19 27.62 -49.83
C ASN A 168 0.22 27.57 -51.01
N ASP A 169 -0.65 26.56 -51.05
CA ASP A 169 -1.80 26.52 -51.97
C ASP A 169 -3.08 26.35 -51.14
N VAL A 170 -3.45 27.39 -50.37
CA VAL A 170 -4.77 27.46 -49.71
C VAL A 170 -5.66 28.43 -50.50
N PRO A 171 -6.81 27.98 -51.03
CA PRO A 171 -7.70 28.84 -51.79
C PRO A 171 -8.40 29.86 -50.88
N LYS A 172 -8.40 31.10 -51.36
CA LYS A 172 -9.04 32.29 -50.79
C LYS A 172 -10.55 32.04 -50.57
N PRO A 173 -11.08 32.08 -49.33
CA PRO A 173 -12.52 31.96 -49.10
C PRO A 173 -13.25 33.20 -49.65
N ARG A 174 -14.35 32.95 -50.37
CA ARG A 174 -15.24 33.96 -50.92
C ARG A 174 -15.98 34.69 -49.79
N LEU A 175 -15.96 36.02 -49.89
CA LEU A 175 -16.74 36.96 -49.10
C LEU A 175 -18.23 36.60 -49.18
N GLY A 176 -18.81 36.22 -48.05
CA GLY A 176 -20.24 35.97 -47.89
C GLY A 176 -20.72 36.58 -46.59
N ASN A 177 -21.36 37.74 -46.73
CA ASN A 177 -22.31 38.35 -45.81
C ASN A 177 -21.83 38.68 -44.39
N GLU A 178 -21.19 39.84 -44.32
CA GLU A 178 -21.09 40.69 -43.13
C GLU A 178 -22.51 41.13 -42.69
N SER A 179 -22.97 40.69 -41.52
CA SER A 179 -23.82 41.55 -40.65
C SER A 179 -24.18 40.97 -39.28
N ASN A 180 -23.96 39.69 -38.97
CA ASN A 180 -24.51 39.12 -37.72
C ASN A 180 -23.56 38.24 -36.88
N VAL A 181 -22.30 38.64 -36.70
CA VAL A 181 -21.44 38.06 -35.65
C VAL A 181 -20.56 39.15 -35.04
N ARG A 182 -21.17 40.14 -34.35
CA ARG A 182 -20.44 41.19 -33.61
C ARG A 182 -20.44 41.03 -32.10
N GLU A 183 -20.84 39.88 -31.55
CA GLU A 183 -21.08 39.80 -30.10
C GLU A 183 -20.55 38.55 -29.37
N ALA A 184 -19.54 37.85 -29.91
CA ALA A 184 -19.00 36.67 -29.21
C ALA A 184 -17.49 36.43 -29.36
N VAL A 185 -16.66 37.44 -29.66
CA VAL A 185 -15.20 37.26 -29.70
C VAL A 185 -14.49 38.47 -29.11
N HIS A 186 -14.62 38.67 -27.79
CA HIS A 186 -13.85 39.70 -27.09
C HIS A 186 -13.22 39.21 -25.77
N TYR A 187 -12.87 37.93 -25.69
CA TYR A 187 -12.08 37.38 -24.58
C TYR A 187 -11.10 36.28 -25.00
N ILE A 188 -10.42 36.44 -26.13
CA ILE A 188 -9.09 35.86 -26.28
C ILE A 188 -8.12 37.00 -26.00
N ARG A 189 -8.01 37.33 -24.71
CA ARG A 189 -6.90 38.12 -24.18
C ARG A 189 -5.67 37.36 -24.62
N GLU A 190 -4.90 37.95 -25.53
CA GLU A 190 -3.59 37.47 -25.92
C GLU A 190 -2.88 37.04 -24.64
N ILE A 191 -2.74 35.73 -24.48
CA ILE A 191 -1.74 35.16 -23.58
C ILE A 191 -0.45 35.50 -24.33
N SER A 192 -0.04 36.77 -24.17
CA SER A 192 1.32 37.21 -24.38
C SER A 192 2.12 36.12 -23.73
N HIS A 193 2.87 35.38 -24.55
CA HIS A 193 3.80 34.38 -24.08
C HIS A 193 4.72 35.11 -23.13
N VAL A 194 4.37 35.10 -21.84
CA VAL A 194 5.27 35.48 -20.78
C VAL A 194 6.35 34.43 -20.95
N SER A 195 7.43 34.82 -21.63
CA SER A 195 8.70 34.13 -21.62
C SER A 195 9.17 34.18 -20.18
N LEU A 196 8.51 33.39 -19.34
CA LEU A 196 8.85 33.14 -17.97
C LEU A 196 10.25 32.55 -18.06
N PHE A 197 11.22 33.42 -17.81
CA PHE A 197 12.65 33.17 -17.78
C PHE A 197 13.29 32.98 -19.16
N SER A 198 13.87 34.07 -19.68
CA SER A 198 15.02 33.97 -20.58
C SER A 198 16.03 32.99 -19.97
N ARG A 199 16.22 31.87 -20.65
CA ARG A 199 17.03 30.70 -20.22
C ARG A 199 18.50 31.05 -19.93
N SER A 200 18.95 32.26 -20.26
CA SER A 200 20.32 32.74 -20.12
C SER A 200 20.69 33.14 -18.69
N ASP A 201 19.73 33.51 -17.83
CA ASP A 201 20.05 34.24 -16.59
C ASP A 201 19.84 33.38 -15.33
N ILE A 202 20.00 32.06 -15.44
CA ILE A 202 20.06 31.22 -14.25
C ILE A 202 21.40 31.53 -13.56
N PRO A 203 21.40 32.11 -12.34
CA PRO A 203 22.63 32.50 -11.66
C PRO A 203 23.55 31.29 -11.55
N TYR A 204 24.84 31.49 -11.82
CA TYR A 204 25.84 30.43 -11.90
C TYR A 204 25.86 29.50 -10.66
N GLN A 205 25.43 30.02 -9.50
CA GLN A 205 25.26 29.23 -8.28
C GLN A 205 24.18 28.15 -8.39
N CYS A 206 23.05 28.41 -9.04
CA CYS A 206 21.97 27.41 -9.22
C CYS A 206 22.43 26.23 -10.07
N LYS A 207 23.31 26.45 -11.07
CA LYS A 207 23.88 25.35 -11.87
C LYS A 207 24.75 24.42 -11.01
N LYS A 208 25.53 24.97 -10.07
CA LYS A 208 26.34 24.17 -9.13
C LYS A 208 25.47 23.33 -8.18
N TYR A 209 24.43 23.93 -7.60
CA TYR A 209 23.52 23.21 -6.70
C TYR A 209 22.70 22.15 -7.43
N ALA A 210 22.26 22.42 -8.66
CA ALA A 210 21.59 21.44 -9.50
C ALA A 210 22.49 20.23 -9.81
N GLY A 211 23.77 20.47 -10.11
CA GLY A 211 24.76 19.39 -10.31
C GLY A 211 24.97 18.53 -9.07
N MET A 212 25.11 19.16 -7.89
CA MET A 212 25.22 18.41 -6.63
C MET A 212 23.95 17.62 -6.30
N ALA A 213 22.77 18.22 -6.51
CA ALA A 213 21.49 17.53 -6.29
C ALA A 213 21.34 16.29 -7.19
N LEU A 214 21.75 16.39 -8.46
CA LEU A 214 21.76 15.27 -9.39
C LEU A 214 22.68 14.14 -8.91
N LEU A 215 23.89 14.47 -8.44
CA LEU A 215 24.84 13.48 -7.89
C LEU A 215 24.29 12.77 -6.65
N PHE A 216 23.67 13.51 -5.73
CA PHE A 216 23.03 12.92 -4.55
C PHE A 216 21.87 12.00 -4.93
N LEU A 217 21.05 12.40 -5.90
CA LEU A 217 19.95 11.58 -6.40
C LEU A 217 20.47 10.29 -7.04
N LEU A 218 21.53 10.38 -7.85
CA LEU A 218 22.11 9.22 -8.53
C LEU A 218 22.79 8.25 -7.55
N SER A 219 23.47 8.78 -6.52
CA SER A 219 24.02 8.01 -5.41
C SER A 219 22.92 7.28 -4.60
N SER A 220 21.83 7.99 -4.27
CA SER A 220 20.64 7.42 -3.61
C SER A 220 20.03 6.29 -4.43
N LEU A 221 19.89 6.48 -5.75
CA LEU A 221 19.34 5.49 -6.66
C LEU A 221 20.23 4.23 -6.73
N LEU A 222 21.55 4.41 -6.84
CA LEU A 222 22.51 3.29 -6.82
C LEU A 222 22.45 2.52 -5.50
N TYR A 223 22.33 3.23 -4.38
CA TYR A 223 22.19 2.60 -3.06
C TYR A 223 20.87 1.84 -2.93
N ALA A 224 19.77 2.38 -3.45
CA ALA A 224 18.48 1.70 -3.49
C ALA A 224 18.55 0.42 -4.35
N ILE A 225 19.17 0.47 -5.53
CA ILE A 225 19.40 -0.71 -6.38
C ILE A 225 20.28 -1.74 -5.66
N TYR A 226 21.32 -1.29 -4.96
CA TYR A 226 22.17 -2.16 -4.15
C TYR A 226 21.36 -2.86 -3.04
N LEU A 227 20.51 -2.14 -2.31
CA LEU A 227 19.62 -2.71 -1.30
C LEU A 227 18.62 -3.69 -1.91
N LEU A 228 18.02 -3.37 -3.06
CA LEU A 228 17.09 -4.26 -3.76
C LEU A 228 17.79 -5.55 -4.23
N ARG A 229 19.03 -5.45 -4.70
CA ARG A 229 19.83 -6.63 -5.08
C ARG A 229 20.29 -7.45 -3.87
N GLY A 230 20.57 -6.80 -2.74
CA GLY A 230 20.92 -7.45 -1.47
C GLY A 230 19.72 -8.14 -0.81
N ARG A 231 18.50 -7.65 -1.06
CA ARG A 231 17.23 -8.24 -0.62
C ARG A 231 16.77 -9.42 -1.48
N LYS A 232 17.67 -10.16 -2.12
CA LYS A 232 17.27 -11.47 -2.64
C LYS A 232 16.89 -12.32 -1.41
N PRO A 233 15.60 -12.65 -1.20
CA PRO A 233 15.26 -13.62 -0.17
C PRO A 233 16.09 -14.87 -0.48
N PRO A 234 16.61 -15.57 0.54
CA PRO A 234 17.32 -16.81 0.30
C PRO A 234 16.43 -17.65 -0.60
N ARG A 235 16.88 -17.88 -1.85
CA ARG A 235 16.17 -18.75 -2.76
C ARG A 235 16.10 -20.08 -2.04
N ASP A 236 14.90 -20.55 -1.76
CA ASP A 236 14.69 -21.90 -1.25
C ASP A 236 15.43 -22.82 -2.21
N LYS A 237 16.54 -23.37 -1.74
CA LYS A 237 17.22 -24.41 -2.49
C LYS A 237 16.25 -25.57 -2.50
N PRO A 238 15.92 -26.13 -3.67
CA PRO A 238 15.12 -27.35 -3.69
C PRO A 238 15.79 -28.35 -2.75
N ALA A 239 14.99 -29.02 -1.91
CA ALA A 239 15.52 -30.03 -1.01
C ALA A 239 16.35 -31.03 -1.82
N VAL A 240 17.57 -31.29 -1.38
CA VAL A 240 18.45 -32.27 -2.05
C VAL A 240 17.76 -33.62 -1.94
N TRP A 241 17.46 -34.22 -3.09
CA TRP A 241 16.82 -35.51 -3.17
C TRP A 241 17.71 -36.58 -2.53
N ASN A 242 17.20 -37.27 -1.50
CA ASN A 242 17.90 -38.36 -0.84
C ASN A 242 17.35 -39.69 -1.36
N GLU A 243 18.11 -40.39 -2.19
CA GLU A 243 17.70 -41.66 -2.82
C GLU A 243 17.51 -42.80 -1.82
N GLU A 244 18.21 -42.75 -0.67
CA GLU A 244 18.11 -43.74 0.40
C GLU A 244 17.00 -43.39 1.42
N GLY A 245 16.42 -42.19 1.32
CA GLY A 245 15.30 -41.77 2.15
C GLY A 245 14.00 -42.46 1.73
N THR A 246 13.18 -42.86 2.70
CA THR A 246 11.83 -43.41 2.43
C THR A 246 11.05 -42.43 1.53
N ARG A 247 10.56 -42.91 0.37
CA ARG A 247 9.81 -42.16 -0.67
C ARG A 247 8.43 -41.66 -0.23
N HIS A 248 8.25 -41.36 1.04
CA HIS A 248 7.05 -40.73 1.53
C HIS A 248 7.38 -39.26 1.73
N PHE A 249 6.75 -38.40 0.95
CA PHE A 249 6.56 -37.01 1.35
C PHE A 249 5.47 -37.05 2.42
N PRO A 250 5.80 -37.05 3.74
CA PRO A 250 4.74 -36.95 4.70
C PRO A 250 4.08 -35.58 4.46
N LEU A 251 2.79 -35.55 4.16
CA LEU A 251 2.04 -34.31 3.96
C LEU A 251 2.19 -33.36 5.16
N GLY A 252 2.56 -33.87 6.34
CA GLY A 252 2.90 -33.09 7.52
C GLY A 252 4.26 -32.38 7.51
N SER A 253 5.14 -32.59 6.52
CA SER A 253 6.43 -31.88 6.38
C SER A 253 6.46 -30.85 5.25
N ILE A 254 5.41 -30.75 4.44
CA ILE A 254 5.28 -29.74 3.39
C ILE A 254 4.74 -28.46 4.05
N GLY A 255 5.57 -27.43 4.05
CA GLY A 255 5.42 -26.26 4.91
C GLY A 255 6.45 -26.36 6.03
N GLY A 256 7.62 -25.76 5.82
CA GLY A 256 8.63 -25.65 6.87
C GLY A 256 8.03 -25.11 8.17
N LYS A 257 8.73 -25.31 9.31
CA LYS A 257 8.28 -24.83 10.63
C LYS A 257 7.67 -23.43 10.49
N PRO A 258 6.44 -23.22 10.97
CA PRO A 258 5.79 -21.92 10.85
C PRO A 258 6.72 -20.87 11.45
N ALA A 259 6.81 -19.71 10.81
CA ALA A 259 7.57 -18.60 11.37
C ALA A 259 7.15 -18.40 12.84
N PRO A 260 8.12 -18.19 13.76
CA PRO A 260 7.84 -18.11 15.19
C PRO A 260 6.75 -17.07 15.42
N ARG A 261 5.58 -17.53 15.87
CA ARG A 261 4.51 -16.64 16.30
C ARG A 261 4.95 -16.07 17.64
N LEU A 262 5.04 -14.74 17.72
CA LEU A 262 5.22 -14.05 18.99
C LEU A 262 4.08 -14.48 19.92
N SER A 263 4.39 -14.80 21.18
CA SER A 263 3.35 -15.14 22.14
C SER A 263 2.39 -13.96 22.29
N GLU A 264 1.13 -14.23 22.65
CA GLU A 264 0.13 -13.21 22.89
C GLU A 264 0.63 -12.13 23.86
N SER A 265 1.33 -12.54 24.92
CA SER A 265 1.99 -11.64 25.85
C SER A 265 3.08 -10.76 25.22
N VAL A 266 3.87 -11.30 24.29
CA VAL A 266 4.91 -10.52 23.58
C VAL A 266 4.27 -9.61 22.55
N LEU A 267 3.16 -10.00 21.92
CA LEU A 267 2.39 -9.12 21.04
C LEU A 267 1.76 -7.97 21.80
N ASP A 268 1.23 -8.21 23.00
CA ASP A 268 0.71 -7.17 23.88
C ASP A 268 1.82 -6.24 24.34
N GLN A 269 2.97 -6.78 24.75
CA GLN A 269 4.13 -5.98 25.15
C GLN A 269 4.70 -5.17 23.97
N LEU A 270 4.65 -5.74 22.76
CA LEU A 270 5.07 -5.05 21.55
C LEU A 270 4.06 -3.97 21.15
N ALA A 271 2.75 -4.20 21.33
CA ALA A 271 1.71 -3.21 21.15
C ALA A 271 1.82 -2.07 22.18
N GLU A 272 2.10 -2.38 23.44
CA GLU A 272 2.42 -1.41 24.48
C GLU A 272 3.68 -0.60 24.12
N SER A 273 4.74 -1.26 23.64
CA SER A 273 5.98 -0.60 23.23
C SER A 273 5.84 0.26 21.96
N MET A 274 4.91 -0.08 21.07
CA MET A 274 4.57 0.69 19.87
C MET A 274 3.51 1.78 20.13
N GLY A 275 3.15 2.02 21.40
CA GLY A 275 2.34 3.16 21.80
C GLY A 275 0.83 2.97 21.68
N TYR A 276 0.34 1.73 21.58
CA TYR A 276 -1.10 1.43 21.71
C TYR A 276 -1.50 1.43 23.19
N PHE A 277 -1.49 2.60 23.83
CA PHE A 277 -1.98 2.74 25.19
C PHE A 277 -3.51 2.67 25.21
N ARG A 278 -4.08 1.85 26.11
CA ARG A 278 -5.51 1.96 26.47
C ARG A 278 -5.69 3.32 27.15
N SER A 279 -6.49 4.22 26.58
CA SER A 279 -6.75 5.49 27.26
C SER A 279 -7.71 5.27 28.43
N GLU A 280 -7.57 6.04 29.49
CA GLU A 280 -8.55 6.07 30.59
C GLU A 280 -9.88 6.70 30.17
N GLU A 281 -9.91 7.40 29.03
CA GLU A 281 -11.13 7.96 28.47
C GLU A 281 -12.14 6.86 28.09
N ILE A 282 -13.33 7.02 28.65
CA ILE A 282 -14.52 6.23 28.34
C ILE A 282 -14.88 6.46 26.86
N GLY A 283 -14.92 5.38 26.08
CA GLY A 283 -15.34 5.43 24.68
C GLY A 283 -16.85 5.57 24.53
N ARG A 284 -17.32 5.84 23.31
CA ARG A 284 -18.76 6.01 23.01
C ARG A 284 -19.52 4.69 22.87
N ASP A 285 -18.80 3.59 22.67
CA ASP A 285 -19.41 2.29 22.42
C ASP A 285 -19.73 1.60 23.75
N LEU A 286 -20.99 1.22 23.93
CA LEU A 286 -21.43 0.46 25.09
C LEU A 286 -20.79 -0.94 25.08
N ASN A 287 -20.23 -1.36 26.21
CA ASN A 287 -19.82 -2.73 26.42
C ASN A 287 -21.02 -3.54 26.90
N VAL A 288 -21.81 -4.07 25.97
CA VAL A 288 -23.09 -4.75 26.25
C VAL A 288 -22.89 -5.90 27.24
N THR A 289 -21.82 -6.68 27.11
CA THR A 289 -21.54 -7.82 27.98
C THR A 289 -21.24 -7.38 29.41
N GLU A 290 -20.29 -6.45 29.60
CA GLU A 290 -19.97 -5.93 30.94
C GLU A 290 -21.16 -5.17 31.56
N SER A 291 -21.94 -4.46 30.76
CA SER A 291 -23.14 -3.76 31.23
C SER A 291 -24.21 -4.74 31.71
N ALA A 292 -24.43 -5.84 30.98
CA ALA A 292 -25.36 -6.90 31.38
C ALA A 292 -24.90 -7.58 32.68
N GLU A 293 -23.61 -7.93 32.77
CA GLU A 293 -23.04 -8.52 33.98
C GLU A 293 -23.13 -7.59 35.20
N ALA A 294 -22.85 -6.30 35.01
CA ALA A 294 -22.96 -5.29 36.06
C ALA A 294 -24.40 -5.12 36.53
N THR A 295 -25.35 -5.12 35.60
CA THR A 295 -26.79 -5.06 35.89
C THR A 295 -27.24 -6.28 36.71
N VAL A 296 -26.80 -7.48 36.35
CA VAL A 296 -27.09 -8.71 37.11
C VAL A 296 -26.50 -8.63 38.53
N ARG A 297 -25.26 -8.14 38.68
CA ARG A 297 -24.62 -7.99 39.99
C ARG A 297 -25.29 -6.94 40.87
N LYS A 298 -25.95 -5.94 40.28
CA LYS A 298 -26.72 -4.90 40.99
C LYS A 298 -28.22 -5.23 41.09
N ASN A 299 -28.55 -6.51 41.19
CA ASN A 299 -29.92 -6.99 41.37
C ASN A 299 -30.91 -6.43 40.33
N GLY A 300 -30.47 -6.27 39.08
CA GLY A 300 -31.30 -5.80 37.97
C GLY A 300 -31.33 -4.28 37.77
N ILE A 301 -30.60 -3.48 38.55
CA ILE A 301 -30.46 -2.05 38.29
C ILE A 301 -29.53 -1.86 37.09
N PRO A 302 -29.99 -1.22 35.99
CA PRO A 302 -29.21 -1.09 34.77
C PRO A 302 -27.94 -0.27 35.03
N GLU A 303 -26.78 -0.87 34.79
CA GLU A 303 -25.49 -0.20 34.85
C GLU A 303 -24.82 -0.25 33.47
N LEU A 304 -24.68 0.92 32.85
CA LEU A 304 -24.10 1.07 31.53
C LEU A 304 -22.58 1.24 31.63
N ILE A 305 -21.84 0.23 31.20
CA ILE A 305 -20.38 0.25 31.12
C ILE A 305 -19.98 0.43 29.66
N PHE A 306 -19.21 1.48 29.37
CA PHE A 306 -18.73 1.79 28.03
C PHE A 306 -17.29 1.31 27.82
N LYS A 307 -16.97 0.89 26.60
CA LYS A 307 -15.62 0.42 26.23
C LYS A 307 -14.61 1.56 26.34
N LYS A 308 -13.44 1.33 26.92
CA LYS A 308 -12.34 2.31 26.92
C LYS A 308 -11.86 2.57 25.50
N ARG A 309 -11.67 3.84 25.12
CA ARG A 309 -11.20 4.19 23.78
C ARG A 309 -9.73 3.77 23.62
N LYS A 310 -9.37 3.26 22.43
CA LYS A 310 -7.95 3.12 22.05
C LYS A 310 -7.52 4.44 21.41
N GLN A 311 -6.81 5.29 22.14
CA GLN A 311 -6.15 6.45 21.55
C GLN A 311 -4.71 6.08 21.17
N ILE A 312 -4.37 6.28 19.89
CA ILE A 312 -2.99 6.28 19.44
C ILE A 312 -2.38 7.59 19.93
N ARG A 313 -1.54 7.55 20.98
CA ARG A 313 -0.78 8.73 21.36
C ARG A 313 0.27 8.98 20.29
N PHE A 314 0.04 9.94 19.40
CA PHE A 314 1.17 10.63 18.78
C PHE A 314 1.93 11.31 19.91
N SER A 315 3.11 10.80 20.28
CA SER A 315 3.96 11.53 21.20
C SER A 315 4.24 12.89 20.56
N LYS A 316 3.65 13.96 21.10
CA LYS A 316 4.16 15.31 20.84
C LYS A 316 5.57 15.33 21.40
N ILE A 317 6.55 15.04 20.56
CA ILE A 317 7.95 15.32 20.85
C ILE A 317 7.97 16.83 21.11
N PRO A 318 8.31 17.30 22.32
CA PRO A 318 8.43 18.72 22.55
C PRO A 318 9.53 19.22 21.62
N VAL A 319 9.14 20.05 20.64
CA VAL A 319 10.09 20.82 19.85
C VAL A 319 10.85 21.68 20.84
N GLN A 320 12.11 21.32 21.11
CA GLN A 320 13.02 22.14 21.89
C GLN A 320 13.10 23.50 21.23
N LYS A 321 12.44 24.48 21.84
CA LYS A 321 12.54 25.89 21.46
C LYS A 321 13.97 26.30 21.80
N HIS A 322 14.77 26.47 20.76
CA HIS A 322 16.17 26.88 20.84
C HIS A 322 16.24 28.17 21.66
N TRP A 323 16.92 28.10 22.81
CA TRP A 323 17.26 29.26 23.62
C TRP A 323 18.23 30.15 22.83
N SER A 324 17.74 31.25 22.28
CA SER A 324 18.59 32.34 21.80
C SER A 324 19.17 33.07 23.00
N GLY A 325 20.44 32.81 23.29
CA GLY A 325 21.19 33.47 24.35
C GLY A 325 21.20 34.98 24.15
N THR A 326 20.64 35.69 25.13
CA THR A 326 20.81 37.14 25.28
C THR A 326 22.14 37.34 26.00
N ALA A 327 23.10 37.99 25.32
CA ALA A 327 24.35 38.42 25.91
C ALA A 327 24.07 39.41 27.04
N LEU A 328 24.66 39.16 28.21
CA LEU A 328 24.75 40.14 29.29
C LEU A 328 25.81 41.20 28.93
N PRO A 329 25.59 42.48 29.24
CA PRO A 329 26.62 43.49 29.11
C PRO A 329 27.69 43.29 30.20
N VAL A 330 28.95 43.33 29.78
CA VAL A 330 30.11 43.43 30.65
C VAL A 330 30.24 44.90 31.07
N ASN A 331 30.28 45.14 32.38
CA ASN A 331 30.71 46.41 32.98
C ASN A 331 32.23 46.47 33.08
#